data_AF-A0A926UVW7-F1
#
_entry.id   AF-A0A926UVW7-F1
#
_cell.length_a   1.000
_cell.length_b   1.000
_cell.length_c   1.000
_cell.angle_alpha   90.00
_cell.angle_beta   90.00
_cell.angle_gamma   90.00
#
_symmetry.space_group_name_H-M   'P 1'
#
loop_
_entity.id
_entity.type
_entity.pdbx_description
1 polymer ?
#
loop_
_entity_poly.entity_id
_entity_poly.type
_entity_poly.pdbx_seq_one_letter_code
_entity_poly.pdbx_strand_id
1 'polypeptide(L)'
;MNNVVFIAADIHGTLVNNLTYQLGVGQAQIATNAFEITTGSVAFDAPFGPTVADLALAAGLINAQGKAFYDSLPVANDADSALNDKDDFIKSIVDGGLAPLGYDPLGLNNNLAQANGLIKAKLLQGDYVATQTYGWTEFDIDPTTQNLTVTTYGIKPYTRAELEANPSLITSRTPAIVSQFEVEANQVIAEAKLSNVGSTNNDDLIAATGQAFDGRSNIVFTGAGNDKLDLQFSPPFAVGNNRIDAGSDNDIIYVSQNDVVFGGSGNDEFFAQEGKGGNRMSGGAGNDFFYLGAGDRALGGDGNDQFFVSSGGNNLLSGGAGSDIFNIITAGTIPSAANTIIDFQIGTDKIGISGISASALSLSQVGANAVIATVVGGQAIATLTGIQASSLSFANTAQFTFA
;
A
#
# COMPACT_ATOMS: atom_id res chain seq x y z
N MET A 1 -0.50 5.56 -2.77
CA MET A 1 -0.67 4.35 -3.59
C MET A 1 0.24 4.53 -4.78
N ASN A 2 1.14 3.59 -5.06
CA ASN A 2 2.07 3.73 -6.18
C ASN A 2 1.68 2.75 -7.28
N ASN A 3 1.52 3.26 -8.50
CA ASN A 3 1.23 2.53 -9.73
C ASN A 3 -0.12 1.80 -9.71
N VAL A 4 -1.20 2.54 -9.96
CA VAL A 4 -2.54 1.96 -10.15
C VAL A 4 -2.92 2.08 -11.61
N VAL A 5 -3.32 0.96 -12.21
CA VAL A 5 -3.94 0.96 -13.54
C VAL A 5 -5.44 0.85 -13.33
N PHE A 6 -6.18 1.82 -13.88
CA PHE A 6 -7.63 1.73 -13.97
C PHE A 6 -7.99 1.16 -15.34
N ILE A 7 -8.78 0.09 -15.35
CA ILE A 7 -9.33 -0.47 -16.58
C ILE A 7 -10.82 -0.14 -16.58
N ALA A 8 -11.21 0.76 -17.48
CA ALA A 8 -12.61 1.08 -17.74
C ALA A 8 -13.06 0.31 -18.98
N ALA A 9 -14.28 -0.24 -18.91
CA ALA A 9 -14.87 -1.00 -20.00
C ALA A 9 -15.88 -0.17 -20.81
N ASP A 10 -15.90 -0.46 -22.11
CA ASP A 10 -16.94 -0.16 -23.10
C ASP A 10 -16.93 1.24 -23.74
N ILE A 11 -15.88 1.50 -24.54
CA ILE A 11 -15.88 2.59 -25.52
C ILE A 11 -15.81 2.12 -26.97
N HIS A 12 -15.91 0.82 -27.27
CA HIS A 12 -15.72 0.26 -28.63
C HIS A 12 -14.39 0.65 -29.31
N GLY A 13 -13.31 0.66 -28.53
CA GLY A 13 -11.95 1.00 -28.95
C GLY A 13 -11.01 1.00 -27.75
N THR A 14 -9.76 1.42 -27.95
CA THR A 14 -8.77 1.59 -26.88
C THR A 14 -8.29 3.04 -26.82
N LEU A 15 -8.35 3.63 -25.63
CA LEU A 15 -7.74 4.92 -25.29
C LEU A 15 -6.91 4.76 -24.02
N VAL A 16 -5.69 5.28 -24.04
CA VAL A 16 -4.81 5.29 -22.86
C VAL A 16 -4.45 6.72 -22.50
N ASN A 17 -4.57 7.09 -21.22
CA ASN A 17 -4.23 8.42 -20.75
C ASN A 17 -3.75 8.43 -19.29
N ASN A 18 -2.98 9.44 -18.91
CA ASN A 18 -2.66 9.67 -17.50
C ASN A 18 -3.91 10.08 -16.73
N LEU A 19 -4.00 9.62 -15.48
CA LEU A 19 -5.02 10.09 -14.58
C LEU A 19 -4.53 11.35 -13.86
N THR A 20 -5.27 12.43 -14.02
CA THR A 20 -5.09 13.68 -13.27
C THR A 20 -6.40 14.02 -12.54
N TYR A 21 -6.29 14.73 -11.42
CA TYR A 21 -7.46 15.16 -10.65
C TYR A 21 -7.36 16.61 -10.22
N GLN A 22 -8.51 17.20 -9.89
CA GLN A 22 -8.62 18.56 -9.37
C GLN A 22 -9.34 18.55 -8.02
N LEU A 23 -8.94 19.44 -7.10
CA LEU A 23 -9.60 19.60 -5.80
C LEU A 23 -10.91 20.41 -5.89
N GLY A 24 -11.18 21.01 -7.04
CA GLY A 24 -12.40 21.74 -7.36
C GLY A 24 -12.46 22.06 -8.85
N VAL A 25 -13.66 22.28 -9.40
CA VAL A 25 -13.86 22.54 -10.83
C VAL A 25 -13.08 23.78 -11.29
N GLY A 26 -12.27 23.62 -12.34
CA GLY A 26 -11.47 24.69 -12.94
C GLY A 26 -10.19 25.03 -12.17
N GLN A 27 -9.82 24.21 -11.17
CA GLN A 27 -8.52 24.31 -10.52
C GLN A 27 -7.43 23.62 -11.36
N ALA A 28 -6.16 23.88 -11.03
CA ALA A 28 -5.05 23.21 -11.68
C ALA A 28 -5.15 21.69 -11.47
N GLN A 29 -4.88 20.93 -12.54
CA GLN A 29 -4.78 19.48 -12.46
C GLN A 29 -3.58 19.08 -11.60
N ILE A 30 -3.77 18.03 -10.81
CA ILE A 30 -2.77 17.39 -9.98
C ILE A 30 -2.45 16.05 -10.62
N ALA A 31 -1.18 15.88 -10.98
CA ALA A 31 -0.68 14.65 -11.57
C ALA A 31 -0.71 13.49 -10.57
N THR A 32 -0.99 12.30 -11.07
CA THR A 32 -0.88 11.05 -10.31
C THR A 32 0.15 10.13 -10.96
N ASN A 33 0.49 9.05 -10.28
CA ASN A 33 1.23 7.92 -10.85
C ASN A 33 0.29 6.78 -11.29
N ALA A 34 -0.94 7.14 -11.66
CA ALA A 34 -1.94 6.24 -12.19
C ALA A 34 -2.26 6.63 -13.64
N PHE A 35 -2.59 5.63 -14.44
CA PHE A 35 -3.11 5.81 -15.79
C PHE A 35 -4.34 4.94 -16.00
N GLU A 36 -5.14 5.36 -16.94
CA GLU A 36 -6.35 4.69 -17.35
C GLU A 36 -6.17 4.06 -18.72
N ILE A 37 -6.64 2.83 -18.85
CA ILE A 37 -6.85 2.16 -20.11
C ILE A 37 -8.34 1.96 -20.26
N THR A 38 -8.95 2.74 -21.13
CA THR A 38 -10.35 2.55 -21.50
C THR A 38 -10.37 1.63 -22.71
N THR A 39 -10.94 0.44 -22.57
CA THR A 39 -10.96 -0.60 -23.61
C THR A 39 -12.37 -1.16 -23.76
N GLY A 40 -12.72 -1.67 -24.95
CA GLY A 40 -14.04 -2.26 -25.19
C GLY A 40 -14.00 -3.25 -26.34
N SER A 41 -14.65 -4.40 -26.14
CA SER A 41 -14.88 -5.36 -27.22
C SER A 41 -15.91 -4.81 -28.20
N VAL A 42 -15.77 -5.14 -29.48
CA VAL A 42 -16.74 -4.77 -30.50
C VAL A 42 -17.13 -5.99 -31.31
N ALA A 43 -18.43 -6.16 -31.52
CA ALA A 43 -18.97 -7.02 -32.56
C ALA A 43 -20.07 -6.23 -33.27
N PHE A 44 -20.01 -6.20 -34.61
CA PHE A 44 -21.02 -5.66 -35.55
C PHE A 44 -21.48 -4.19 -35.40
N ASP A 45 -21.27 -3.54 -34.26
CA ASP A 45 -21.55 -2.13 -34.00
C ASP A 45 -20.37 -1.23 -34.37
N ALA A 46 -20.65 0.05 -34.65
CA ALA A 46 -19.62 0.99 -35.10
C ALA A 46 -18.50 1.14 -34.03
N PRO A 47 -17.21 1.12 -34.45
CA PRO A 47 -16.12 1.46 -33.54
C PRO A 47 -16.26 2.88 -32.96
N PHE A 48 -15.50 3.17 -31.91
CA PHE A 48 -15.46 4.48 -31.26
C PHE A 48 -15.21 5.61 -32.26
N GLY A 49 -14.19 5.45 -33.11
CA GLY A 49 -13.70 6.53 -33.96
C GLY A 49 -14.76 7.06 -34.93
N PRO A 50 -15.39 6.21 -35.77
CA PRO A 50 -16.48 6.64 -36.64
C PRO A 50 -17.63 7.30 -35.89
N THR A 51 -18.01 6.74 -34.73
CA THR A 51 -19.07 7.29 -33.87
C THR A 51 -18.72 8.69 -33.37
N VAL A 52 -17.49 8.92 -32.93
CA VAL A 52 -16.99 10.23 -32.48
C VAL A 52 -16.91 11.22 -33.64
N ALA A 53 -16.47 10.80 -34.82
CA ALA A 53 -16.42 11.69 -35.99
C ALA A 53 -17.82 12.18 -36.39
N ASP A 54 -18.83 11.30 -36.37
CA ASP A 54 -20.22 11.66 -36.64
C ASP A 54 -20.80 12.58 -35.55
N LEU A 55 -20.52 12.28 -34.28
CA LEU A 55 -20.94 13.12 -33.16
C LEU A 55 -20.29 14.50 -33.21
N ALA A 56 -19.00 14.58 -33.53
CA ALA A 56 -18.27 15.84 -33.67
C ALA A 56 -18.85 16.72 -34.78
N LEU A 57 -19.28 16.12 -35.90
CA LEU A 57 -19.99 16.84 -36.96
C LEU A 57 -21.36 17.33 -36.46
N ALA A 58 -22.13 16.48 -35.79
CA ALA A 58 -23.45 16.83 -35.25
C ALA A 58 -23.38 17.92 -34.18
N ALA A 59 -22.34 17.92 -33.35
CA ALA A 59 -22.07 18.92 -32.32
C ALA A 59 -21.41 20.20 -32.87
N GLY A 60 -21.05 20.24 -34.16
CA GLY A 60 -20.39 21.39 -34.79
C GLY A 60 -18.92 21.58 -34.39
N LEU A 61 -18.29 20.56 -33.80
CA LEU A 61 -16.84 20.55 -33.50
C LEU A 61 -16.01 20.41 -34.78
N ILE A 62 -16.55 19.72 -35.79
CA ILE A 62 -16.01 19.67 -37.15
C ILE A 62 -17.10 20.06 -38.16
N ASN A 63 -16.67 20.51 -39.34
CA ASN A 63 -17.58 20.77 -40.46
C ASN A 63 -17.59 19.59 -41.45
N ALA A 64 -18.42 19.68 -42.50
CA ALA A 64 -18.51 18.64 -43.53
C ALA A 64 -17.19 18.35 -44.25
N GLN A 65 -16.31 19.35 -44.40
CA GLN A 65 -14.98 19.16 -44.97
C GLN A 65 -14.06 18.37 -44.02
N GLY A 66 -14.13 18.64 -42.72
CA GLY A 66 -13.41 17.88 -41.69
C GLY A 66 -13.87 16.42 -41.64
N LYS A 67 -15.17 16.17 -41.76
CA LYS A 67 -15.69 14.78 -41.84
C LYS A 67 -15.22 14.08 -43.12
N ALA A 68 -15.27 14.76 -44.26
CA ALA A 68 -14.77 14.21 -45.52
C ALA A 68 -13.26 13.93 -45.47
N PHE A 69 -12.49 14.78 -44.79
CA PHE A 69 -11.08 14.55 -44.52
C PHE A 69 -10.88 13.29 -43.69
N TYR A 70 -11.54 13.15 -42.54
CA TYR A 70 -11.52 11.92 -41.73
C TYR A 70 -11.85 10.67 -42.54
N ASP A 71 -12.89 10.71 -43.37
CA ASP A 71 -13.30 9.57 -44.19
C ASP A 71 -12.25 9.18 -45.22
N SER A 72 -11.43 10.13 -45.68
CA SER A 72 -10.33 9.91 -46.63
C SER A 72 -9.06 9.36 -46.00
N LEU A 73 -8.90 9.47 -44.69
CA LEU A 73 -7.70 9.04 -43.99
C LEU A 73 -7.60 7.50 -43.95
N PRO A 74 -6.38 6.93 -44.04
CA PRO A 74 -6.17 5.52 -43.80
C PRO A 74 -6.39 5.16 -42.33
N VAL A 75 -6.56 3.86 -42.05
CA VAL A 75 -6.31 3.30 -40.71
C VAL A 75 -4.86 2.87 -40.71
N ALA A 76 -4.02 3.52 -39.93
CA ALA A 76 -2.61 3.22 -39.78
C ALA A 76 -2.30 3.00 -38.29
N ASN A 77 -1.33 2.11 -38.02
CA ASN A 77 -0.81 1.88 -36.67
C ASN A 77 0.60 2.47 -36.61
N ASP A 78 0.72 3.76 -36.87
CA ASP A 78 2.00 4.45 -36.68
C ASP A 78 2.11 4.99 -35.25
N ALA A 79 3.30 5.49 -34.89
CA ALA A 79 3.62 5.91 -33.53
C ALA A 79 3.73 7.43 -33.39
N ASP A 80 3.38 8.18 -34.45
CA ASP A 80 3.38 9.63 -34.38
C ASP A 80 1.99 10.16 -34.02
N SER A 81 1.83 11.47 -34.06
CA SER A 81 0.51 12.09 -33.85
C SER A 81 0.22 13.11 -34.95
N ALA A 82 0.85 12.92 -36.11
CA ALA A 82 0.71 13.79 -37.24
C ALA A 82 -0.56 13.41 -37.98
N LEU A 83 -1.60 14.25 -37.86
CA LEU A 83 -2.94 14.14 -38.47
C LEU A 83 -3.00 13.59 -39.92
N ASN A 84 -2.69 12.32 -40.09
CA ASN A 84 -2.45 11.65 -41.37
C ASN A 84 -3.16 10.28 -41.43
N ASP A 85 -3.70 9.83 -40.30
CA ASP A 85 -4.59 8.68 -40.19
C ASP A 85 -5.82 8.98 -39.32
N LYS A 86 -6.74 8.01 -39.29
CA LYS A 86 -8.01 8.15 -38.58
C LYS A 86 -7.88 8.17 -37.07
N ASP A 87 -6.92 7.47 -36.47
CA ASP A 87 -6.75 7.45 -35.01
C ASP A 87 -6.21 8.80 -34.52
N ASP A 88 -5.26 9.40 -35.24
CA ASP A 88 -4.76 10.75 -34.98
C ASP A 88 -5.83 11.83 -35.11
N PHE A 89 -6.71 11.69 -36.11
CA PHE A 89 -7.83 12.61 -36.25
C PHE A 89 -8.75 12.56 -35.04
N ILE A 90 -9.08 11.35 -34.55
CA ILE A 90 -9.91 11.17 -33.35
C ILE A 90 -9.19 11.70 -32.11
N LYS A 91 -7.90 11.38 -31.96
CA LYS A 91 -7.05 11.91 -30.90
C LYS A 91 -7.10 13.43 -30.85
N SER A 92 -6.99 14.11 -31.99
CA SER A 92 -7.05 15.58 -32.07
C SER A 92 -8.39 16.17 -31.58
N ILE A 93 -9.51 15.48 -31.82
CA ILE A 93 -10.83 15.90 -31.34
C ILE A 93 -10.92 15.74 -29.83
N VAL A 94 -10.49 14.59 -29.30
CA VAL A 94 -10.54 14.31 -27.87
C VAL A 94 -9.63 15.28 -27.11
N ASP A 95 -8.38 15.44 -27.55
CA ASP A 95 -7.41 16.35 -26.94
C ASP A 95 -7.89 17.81 -27.00
N GLY A 96 -8.56 18.21 -28.08
CA GLY A 96 -9.18 19.52 -28.21
C GLY A 96 -10.28 19.78 -27.17
N GLY A 97 -10.97 18.74 -26.71
CA GLY A 97 -11.94 18.81 -25.61
C GLY A 97 -11.30 18.79 -24.22
N LEU A 98 -10.18 18.08 -24.06
CA LEU A 98 -9.44 17.96 -22.80
C LEU A 98 -8.63 19.22 -22.46
N ALA A 99 -8.00 19.83 -23.45
CA ALA A 99 -7.08 20.96 -23.24
C ALA A 99 -7.71 22.18 -22.52
N PRO A 100 -8.94 22.64 -22.86
CA PRO A 100 -9.59 23.74 -22.14
C PRO A 100 -9.89 23.44 -20.66
N LEU A 101 -9.93 22.16 -20.29
CA LEU A 101 -10.17 21.68 -18.93
C LEU A 101 -8.86 21.41 -18.16
N GLY A 102 -7.71 21.64 -18.81
CA GLY A 102 -6.39 21.47 -18.24
C GLY A 102 -5.91 20.03 -18.11
N TYR A 103 -6.64 19.05 -18.67
CA TYR A 103 -6.26 17.64 -18.65
C TYR A 103 -5.09 17.35 -19.59
N ASP A 104 -4.38 16.26 -19.31
CA ASP A 104 -3.36 15.71 -20.20
C ASP A 104 -3.96 15.28 -21.55
N PRO A 105 -3.24 15.52 -22.68
CA PRO A 105 -3.61 14.92 -23.94
C PRO A 105 -3.50 13.40 -23.84
N LEU A 106 -4.30 12.68 -24.63
CA LEU A 106 -4.26 11.23 -24.72
C LEU A 106 -2.82 10.75 -24.98
N GLY A 107 -2.48 9.65 -24.32
CA GLY A 107 -1.16 9.04 -24.33
C GLY A 107 -0.41 9.16 -23.00
N LEU A 108 0.70 8.44 -22.93
CA LEU A 108 1.62 8.46 -21.78
C LEU A 108 2.90 9.25 -22.09
N ASN A 109 3.03 9.72 -23.34
CA ASN A 109 4.09 10.59 -23.82
C ASN A 109 3.46 11.98 -24.09
N ASN A 110 4.11 13.07 -23.67
CA ASN A 110 3.61 14.47 -23.73
C ASN A 110 2.75 14.94 -22.55
N ASN A 111 3.08 14.50 -21.34
CA ASN A 111 2.35 14.83 -20.12
C ASN A 111 2.63 16.28 -19.67
N LEU A 112 1.74 16.82 -18.84
CA LEU A 112 1.93 18.03 -18.06
C LEU A 112 3.31 18.01 -17.37
N ALA A 113 3.89 19.19 -17.18
CA ALA A 113 5.20 19.31 -16.54
C ALA A 113 5.24 18.63 -15.15
N GLN A 114 4.13 18.59 -14.42
CA GLN A 114 4.03 17.91 -13.13
C GLN A 114 3.88 16.38 -13.22
N ALA A 115 3.48 15.84 -14.37
CA ALA A 115 3.28 14.41 -14.62
C ALA A 115 4.50 13.73 -15.27
N ASN A 116 5.47 14.53 -15.73
CA ASN A 116 6.66 14.03 -16.41
C ASN A 116 7.48 13.10 -15.50
N GLY A 117 7.73 11.87 -15.97
CA GLY A 117 8.50 10.85 -15.25
C GLY A 117 7.75 10.11 -14.14
N LEU A 118 6.47 10.40 -13.89
CA LEU A 118 5.66 9.64 -12.92
C LEU A 118 5.28 8.25 -13.46
N ILE A 119 5.09 8.15 -14.78
CA ILE A 119 4.80 6.91 -15.49
C ILE A 119 5.89 6.73 -16.54
N LYS A 120 6.67 5.66 -16.41
CA LYS A 120 7.77 5.34 -17.31
C LYS A 120 7.26 4.39 -18.39
N ALA A 121 6.54 4.95 -19.35
CA ALA A 121 6.00 4.20 -20.46
C ALA A 121 6.91 4.27 -21.69
N LYS A 122 6.93 3.20 -22.46
CA LYS A 122 7.58 3.10 -23.76
C LYS A 122 6.60 2.52 -24.77
N LEU A 123 6.26 3.32 -25.78
CA LEU A 123 5.47 2.86 -26.91
C LEU A 123 6.34 1.92 -27.77
N LEU A 124 5.84 0.72 -28.02
CA LEU A 124 6.52 -0.34 -28.78
C LEU A 124 5.99 -0.43 -30.21
N GLN A 125 4.69 -0.24 -30.42
CA GLN A 125 4.03 -0.28 -31.72
C GLN A 125 2.70 0.50 -31.70
N GLY A 126 2.34 1.13 -32.82
CA GLY A 126 1.10 1.92 -32.94
C GLY A 126 1.11 3.14 -32.02
N ASP A 127 -0.07 3.56 -31.58
CA ASP A 127 -0.28 4.67 -30.66
C ASP A 127 -1.09 4.24 -29.42
N TYR A 128 -1.25 5.12 -28.43
CA TYR A 128 -2.14 4.98 -27.28
C TYR A 128 -3.64 5.09 -27.62
N VAL A 129 -3.96 5.35 -28.90
CA VAL A 129 -5.32 5.46 -29.44
C VAL A 129 -5.49 4.39 -30.51
N ALA A 130 -6.47 3.50 -30.33
CA ALA A 130 -6.84 2.49 -31.33
C ALA A 130 -8.37 2.38 -31.39
N THR A 131 -8.98 3.17 -32.25
CA THR A 131 -10.43 3.43 -32.28
C THR A 131 -11.09 2.96 -33.57
N GLN A 132 -10.31 2.38 -34.49
CA GLN A 132 -10.72 2.00 -35.85
C GLN A 132 -10.73 0.48 -36.08
N THR A 133 -10.59 -0.32 -35.03
CA THR A 133 -10.47 -1.79 -35.14
C THR A 133 -11.41 -2.51 -34.19
N TYR A 134 -11.75 -3.76 -34.51
CA TYR A 134 -12.41 -4.67 -33.56
C TYR A 134 -11.37 -5.57 -32.94
N GLY A 135 -11.39 -5.71 -31.62
CA GLY A 135 -10.24 -6.27 -30.94
C GLY A 135 -10.42 -6.61 -29.47
N TRP A 136 -9.30 -6.94 -28.85
CA TRP A 136 -9.15 -7.09 -27.41
C TRP A 136 -7.80 -6.55 -26.96
N THR A 137 -7.70 -6.23 -25.68
CA THR A 137 -6.45 -5.81 -25.05
C THR A 137 -5.99 -6.90 -24.08
N GLU A 138 -4.75 -7.32 -24.23
CA GLU A 138 -4.03 -8.25 -23.36
C GLU A 138 -3.10 -7.48 -22.43
N PHE A 139 -3.00 -7.94 -21.18
CA PHE A 139 -2.19 -7.35 -20.12
C PHE A 139 -1.25 -8.44 -19.59
N ASP A 140 0.04 -8.24 -19.74
CA ASP A 140 1.06 -9.19 -19.31
C ASP A 140 2.02 -8.51 -18.33
N ILE A 141 2.27 -9.15 -17.17
CA ILE A 141 3.19 -8.64 -16.15
C ILE A 141 4.37 -9.58 -16.10
N ASP A 142 5.56 -9.07 -16.44
CA ASP A 142 6.79 -9.84 -16.34
C ASP A 142 7.03 -10.22 -14.86
N PRO A 143 7.15 -11.52 -14.52
CA PRO A 143 7.23 -11.95 -13.12
C PRO A 143 8.52 -11.51 -12.43
N THR A 144 9.56 -11.14 -13.18
CA THR A 144 10.88 -10.75 -12.67
C THR A 144 11.00 -9.23 -12.55
N THR A 145 10.68 -8.51 -13.63
CA THR A 145 10.83 -7.05 -13.69
C THR A 145 9.59 -6.32 -13.18
N GLN A 146 8.45 -7.01 -13.12
CA GLN A 146 7.13 -6.44 -12.83
C GLN A 146 6.67 -5.39 -13.85
N ASN A 147 7.34 -5.30 -15.00
CA ASN A 147 6.92 -4.44 -16.10
C ASN A 147 5.58 -4.93 -16.65
N LEU A 148 4.67 -3.99 -16.90
CA LEU A 148 3.39 -4.26 -17.55
C LEU A 148 3.53 -4.04 -19.06
N THR A 149 3.34 -5.08 -19.85
CA THR A 149 3.14 -4.97 -21.30
C THR A 149 1.65 -4.98 -21.60
N VAL A 150 1.18 -3.95 -22.31
CA VAL A 150 -0.20 -3.84 -22.78
C VAL A 150 -0.21 -4.00 -24.29
N THR A 151 -0.94 -5.00 -24.78
CA THR A 151 -1.02 -5.29 -26.23
C THR A 151 -2.47 -5.27 -26.68
N THR A 152 -2.83 -4.36 -27.57
CA THR A 152 -4.15 -4.36 -28.23
C THR A 152 -4.02 -5.04 -29.57
N TYR A 153 -4.81 -6.10 -29.77
CA TYR A 153 -4.96 -6.79 -31.03
C TYR A 153 -6.24 -6.34 -31.72
N GLY A 154 -6.16 -6.09 -33.02
CA GLY A 154 -7.28 -5.64 -33.82
C GLY A 154 -7.38 -6.33 -35.17
N ILE A 155 -8.60 -6.38 -35.68
CA ILE A 155 -8.93 -6.66 -37.09
C ILE A 155 -9.68 -5.49 -37.69
N LYS A 156 -9.69 -5.42 -39.02
CA LYS A 156 -10.54 -4.46 -39.73
C LYS A 156 -12.01 -4.62 -39.27
N PRO A 157 -12.77 -3.53 -39.07
CA PRO A 157 -14.19 -3.61 -38.76
C PRO A 157 -15.00 -4.32 -39.84
N TYR A 158 -16.20 -4.75 -39.46
CA TYR A 158 -17.20 -5.32 -40.37
C TYR A 158 -18.61 -5.04 -39.84
N THR A 159 -19.56 -4.95 -40.75
CA THR A 159 -20.99 -4.81 -40.44
C THR A 159 -21.64 -6.17 -40.25
N ARG A 160 -22.80 -6.18 -39.60
CA ARG A 160 -23.64 -7.37 -39.50
C ARG A 160 -23.96 -7.97 -40.88
N ALA A 161 -24.26 -7.13 -41.86
CA ALA A 161 -24.57 -7.57 -43.22
C ALA A 161 -23.38 -8.26 -43.90
N GLU A 162 -22.16 -7.77 -43.71
CA GLU A 162 -20.94 -8.40 -44.23
C GLU A 162 -20.66 -9.74 -43.54
N LEU A 163 -20.86 -9.83 -42.23
CA LEU A 163 -20.72 -11.07 -41.47
C LEU A 163 -21.74 -12.12 -41.93
N GLU A 164 -23.01 -11.74 -42.08
CA GLU A 164 -24.08 -12.64 -42.54
C GLU A 164 -23.89 -13.08 -44.00
N ALA A 165 -23.37 -12.19 -44.85
CA ALA A 165 -23.12 -12.49 -46.26
C ALA A 165 -21.93 -13.43 -46.47
N ASN A 166 -20.86 -13.30 -45.67
CA ASN A 166 -19.68 -14.16 -45.79
C ASN A 166 -18.98 -14.39 -44.44
N PRO A 167 -19.51 -15.30 -43.60
CA PRO A 167 -18.95 -15.55 -42.27
C PRO A 167 -17.49 -15.99 -42.30
N SER A 168 -17.12 -16.84 -43.27
CA SER A 168 -15.76 -17.39 -43.36
C SER A 168 -14.71 -16.33 -43.65
N LEU A 169 -15.04 -15.32 -44.48
CA LEU A 169 -14.16 -14.18 -44.75
C LEU A 169 -13.87 -13.33 -43.51
N ILE A 170 -14.82 -13.27 -42.57
CA ILE A 170 -14.64 -12.53 -41.31
C ILE A 170 -13.86 -13.38 -40.31
N THR A 171 -14.25 -14.64 -40.10
CA THR A 171 -13.61 -15.54 -39.12
C THR A 171 -12.20 -15.96 -39.52
N SER A 172 -11.83 -15.85 -40.80
CA SER A 172 -10.47 -16.12 -41.27
C SER A 172 -9.51 -14.93 -41.13
N ARG A 173 -9.96 -13.77 -40.61
CA ARG A 173 -9.09 -12.62 -40.39
C ARG A 173 -8.12 -12.94 -39.25
N THR A 174 -6.84 -12.64 -39.48
CA THR A 174 -5.81 -12.76 -38.45
C THR A 174 -5.70 -11.43 -37.70
N PRO A 175 -5.89 -11.41 -36.37
CA PRO A 175 -5.64 -10.23 -35.55
C PRO A 175 -4.18 -9.79 -35.64
N ALA A 176 -3.96 -8.49 -35.72
CA ALA A 176 -2.63 -7.87 -35.69
C ALA A 176 -2.51 -6.95 -34.48
N ILE A 177 -1.28 -6.71 -34.02
CA ILE A 177 -1.03 -5.70 -32.98
C ILE A 177 -1.32 -4.33 -33.58
N VAL A 178 -2.26 -3.60 -32.97
CA VAL A 178 -2.63 -2.24 -33.37
C VAL A 178 -2.08 -1.20 -32.42
N SER A 179 -1.81 -1.58 -31.17
CA SER A 179 -1.16 -0.76 -30.16
C SER A 179 -0.41 -1.67 -29.20
N GLN A 180 0.83 -1.34 -28.88
CA GLN A 180 1.59 -2.01 -27.83
C GLN A 180 2.50 -1.02 -27.12
N PHE A 181 2.48 -1.05 -25.79
CA PHE A 181 3.39 -0.29 -24.96
C PHE A 181 3.76 -1.08 -23.71
N GLU A 182 4.92 -0.74 -23.15
CA GLU A 182 5.41 -1.25 -21.89
C GLU A 182 5.41 -0.12 -20.86
N VAL A 183 5.03 -0.41 -19.63
CA VAL A 183 5.19 0.48 -18.48
C VAL A 183 6.16 -0.16 -17.52
N GLU A 184 7.30 0.50 -17.32
CA GLU A 184 8.28 0.06 -16.35
C GLU A 184 7.68 0.16 -14.95
N ALA A 185 7.87 -0.89 -14.13
CA ALA A 185 7.55 -0.79 -12.73
C ALA A 185 8.39 0.34 -12.11
N ASN A 186 7.72 1.32 -11.47
CA ASN A 186 8.46 2.25 -10.61
C ASN A 186 9.10 1.41 -9.51
N GLN A 187 10.43 1.32 -9.51
CA GLN A 187 11.24 0.64 -8.49
C GLN A 187 10.73 1.04 -7.11
N VAL A 188 9.99 0.14 -6.46
CA VAL A 188 9.47 0.38 -5.13
C VAL A 188 10.65 0.19 -4.18
N ILE A 189 11.04 1.25 -3.46
CA ILE A 189 12.15 1.21 -2.49
C ILE A 189 11.79 0.42 -1.20
N ALA A 190 10.76 -0.44 -1.27
CA ALA A 190 10.29 -1.31 -0.19
C ALA A 190 9.41 -2.41 -0.80
N GLU A 191 10.04 -3.44 -1.37
CA GLU A 191 9.32 -4.66 -1.72
C GLU A 191 8.90 -5.35 -0.44
N ALA A 192 7.60 -5.40 -0.14
CA ALA A 192 7.09 -6.39 0.79
C ALA A 192 7.24 -7.78 0.11
N LYS A 193 8.34 -8.51 0.38
CA LYS A 193 8.67 -9.80 -0.23
C LYS A 193 7.97 -10.92 0.53
N LEU A 194 7.06 -11.67 -0.08
CA LEU A 194 6.59 -12.93 0.51
C LEU A 194 7.77 -13.90 0.59
N SER A 195 8.36 -14.04 1.77
CA SER A 195 9.61 -14.75 1.98
C SER A 195 9.42 -16.10 2.64
N ASN A 196 8.33 -16.30 3.39
CA ASN A 196 7.98 -17.61 3.92
C ASN A 196 6.46 -17.80 4.08
N VAL A 197 6.02 -19.02 3.82
CA VAL A 197 4.75 -19.60 4.26
C VAL A 197 5.15 -20.86 5.01
N GLY A 198 5.08 -20.80 6.34
CA GLY A 198 5.50 -21.84 7.25
C GLY A 198 4.55 -23.04 7.25
N SER A 199 4.69 -23.90 8.25
CA SER A 199 4.09 -25.22 8.30
C SER A 199 3.08 -25.35 9.43
N THR A 200 2.67 -26.59 9.73
CA THR A 200 1.87 -26.90 10.93
C THR A 200 2.74 -27.44 12.08
N ASN A 201 4.06 -27.37 11.93
CA ASN A 201 5.03 -27.73 12.95
C ASN A 201 5.86 -26.50 13.27
N ASN A 202 6.54 -26.53 14.41
CA ASN A 202 7.49 -25.48 14.80
C ASN A 202 8.50 -25.16 13.69
N ASP A 203 8.51 -23.92 13.26
CA ASP A 203 9.45 -23.34 12.31
C ASP A 203 10.48 -22.45 13.05
N ASP A 204 11.76 -22.58 12.68
CA ASP A 204 12.84 -21.72 13.18
C ASP A 204 13.37 -20.87 12.02
N LEU A 205 12.87 -19.64 11.92
CA LEU A 205 13.21 -18.69 10.87
C LEU A 205 14.23 -17.68 11.39
N ILE A 206 15.42 -17.70 10.79
CA ILE A 206 16.47 -16.76 11.11
C ILE A 206 16.81 -15.95 9.85
N ALA A 207 16.58 -14.64 9.90
CA ALA A 207 16.84 -13.74 8.79
C ALA A 207 18.34 -13.73 8.46
N ALA A 208 18.70 -13.86 7.18
CA ALA A 208 20.10 -13.89 6.78
C ALA A 208 20.33 -13.16 5.46
N THR A 209 21.45 -12.44 5.36
CA THR A 209 21.78 -11.68 4.14
C THR A 209 21.89 -12.61 2.93
N GLY A 210 21.21 -12.26 1.84
CA GLY A 210 21.21 -13.03 0.59
C GLY A 210 20.21 -14.19 0.56
N GLN A 211 19.38 -14.36 1.58
CA GLN A 211 18.25 -15.29 1.59
C GLN A 211 16.94 -14.58 1.21
N ALA A 212 15.90 -15.37 0.92
CA ALA A 212 14.56 -14.82 0.69
C ALA A 212 14.02 -14.10 1.95
N PHE A 213 14.30 -14.67 3.13
CA PHE A 213 14.09 -14.04 4.43
C PHE A 213 15.39 -13.34 4.86
N ASP A 214 15.54 -12.07 4.45
CA ASP A 214 16.72 -11.23 4.68
C ASP A 214 16.52 -10.19 5.79
N GLY A 215 15.37 -10.23 6.47
CA GLY A 215 14.97 -9.33 7.54
C GLY A 215 14.54 -7.96 7.04
N ARG A 216 14.29 -7.78 5.75
CA ARG A 216 13.93 -6.48 5.14
C ARG A 216 12.68 -6.59 4.32
N SER A 217 11.66 -5.87 4.78
CA SER A 217 10.38 -5.78 4.08
C SER A 217 9.85 -7.18 3.73
N ASN A 218 10.02 -8.15 4.61
CA ASN A 218 9.53 -9.50 4.39
C ASN A 218 8.06 -9.59 4.80
N ILE A 219 7.26 -10.34 4.05
CA ILE A 219 5.96 -10.85 4.45
C ILE A 219 6.17 -12.31 4.87
N VAL A 220 5.84 -12.62 6.12
CA VAL A 220 6.03 -13.94 6.73
C VAL A 220 4.73 -14.41 7.35
N PHE A 221 4.35 -15.65 7.07
CA PHE A 221 3.32 -16.40 7.79
C PHE A 221 4.00 -17.65 8.34
N THR A 222 4.03 -17.89 9.65
CA THR A 222 4.68 -19.11 10.20
C THR A 222 3.68 -20.24 10.39
N GLY A 223 2.44 -19.95 10.82
CA GLY A 223 1.33 -20.88 10.69
C GLY A 223 0.94 -21.48 12.04
N ALA A 224 1.12 -22.78 12.23
CA ALA A 224 0.81 -23.43 13.51
C ALA A 224 2.04 -24.13 14.07
N GLY A 225 2.13 -24.23 15.39
CA GLY A 225 3.31 -24.72 16.09
C GLY A 225 3.97 -23.60 16.88
N ASN A 226 4.87 -23.96 17.81
CA ASN A 226 5.61 -22.95 18.56
C ASN A 226 6.79 -22.50 17.72
N ASP A 227 6.63 -21.38 17.01
CA ASP A 227 7.57 -20.87 16.04
C ASP A 227 8.57 -19.92 16.66
N LYS A 228 9.73 -19.81 16.01
CA LYS A 228 10.75 -18.82 16.35
C LYS A 228 11.08 -18.00 15.13
N LEU A 229 10.94 -16.69 15.26
CA LEU A 229 11.27 -15.72 14.23
C LEU A 229 12.34 -14.74 14.71
N ASP A 230 13.54 -14.83 14.15
CA ASP A 230 14.65 -13.93 14.46
C ASP A 230 14.97 -13.04 13.24
N LEU A 231 14.57 -11.77 13.30
CA LEU A 231 14.82 -10.80 12.23
C LEU A 231 16.27 -10.30 12.15
N GLN A 232 17.15 -10.76 13.06
CA GLN A 232 18.59 -10.48 13.16
C GLN A 232 19.03 -9.01 13.00
N PHE A 233 19.81 -8.53 13.96
CA PHE A 233 20.49 -7.24 13.87
C PHE A 233 21.84 -7.38 13.15
N SER A 234 21.85 -7.36 11.81
CA SER A 234 23.10 -7.45 11.03
C SER A 234 23.52 -6.09 10.41
N PRO A 235 24.33 -5.27 11.11
CA PRO A 235 25.00 -4.14 10.45
C PRO A 235 25.99 -4.69 9.39
N PRO A 236 26.12 -4.18 8.13
CA PRO A 236 25.65 -3.01 7.40
C PRO A 236 24.32 -2.32 7.60
N PHE A 237 23.28 -3.14 7.64
CA PHE A 237 22.10 -2.80 6.88
C PHE A 237 20.90 -2.54 7.80
N ALA A 238 20.03 -1.65 7.37
CA ALA A 238 18.74 -1.46 8.03
C ALA A 238 17.86 -2.68 7.72
N VAL A 239 17.80 -3.62 8.64
CA VAL A 239 16.69 -4.60 8.75
C VAL A 239 15.42 -3.88 9.21
N GLY A 240 14.25 -4.42 8.91
CA GLY A 240 12.95 -3.87 9.31
C GLY A 240 11.92 -3.72 8.19
N ASN A 241 10.80 -3.07 8.52
CA ASN A 241 9.60 -2.93 7.68
C ASN A 241 8.94 -4.27 7.31
N ASN A 242 9.15 -5.31 8.10
CA ASN A 242 8.57 -6.62 7.87
C ASN A 242 7.09 -6.65 8.28
N ARG A 243 6.31 -7.54 7.67
CA ARG A 243 4.92 -7.83 8.00
C ARG A 243 4.79 -9.31 8.33
N ILE A 244 4.51 -9.61 9.58
CA ILE A 244 4.60 -10.96 10.13
C ILE A 244 3.26 -11.34 10.75
N ASP A 245 2.86 -12.58 10.52
CA ASP A 245 1.76 -13.27 11.19
C ASP A 245 2.33 -14.61 11.71
N ALA A 246 2.46 -14.75 13.03
CA ALA A 246 3.07 -15.94 13.64
C ALA A 246 2.03 -17.09 13.74
N GLY A 247 0.78 -16.75 14.00
CA GLY A 247 -0.36 -17.63 13.78
C GLY A 247 -0.86 -18.25 15.07
N SER A 248 -0.63 -19.55 15.30
CA SER A 248 -1.19 -20.25 16.47
C SER A 248 -0.16 -21.06 17.23
N ASP A 249 -0.39 -21.21 18.53
CA ASP A 249 0.52 -21.72 19.56
C ASP A 249 1.50 -20.63 20.04
N ASN A 250 2.49 -20.97 20.87
CA ASN A 250 3.29 -19.95 21.58
C ASN A 250 4.55 -19.63 20.78
N ASP A 251 4.63 -18.40 20.26
CA ASP A 251 5.69 -17.98 19.36
C ASP A 251 6.73 -17.09 20.04
N ILE A 252 7.96 -17.12 19.53
CA ILE A 252 9.06 -16.24 19.98
C ILE A 252 9.50 -15.38 18.81
N ILE A 253 9.30 -14.06 18.93
CA ILE A 253 9.46 -13.13 17.82
C ILE A 253 10.44 -12.00 18.20
N TYR A 254 11.58 -11.94 17.52
CA TYR A 254 12.54 -10.84 17.63
C TYR A 254 12.29 -9.83 16.50
N VAL A 255 11.91 -8.61 16.87
CA VAL A 255 11.65 -7.51 15.93
C VAL A 255 12.79 -6.51 15.91
N SER A 256 12.90 -5.74 14.82
CA SER A 256 13.99 -4.79 14.65
C SER A 256 13.53 -3.34 14.60
N GLN A 257 12.88 -2.93 13.51
CA GLN A 257 12.41 -1.56 13.35
C GLN A 257 11.30 -1.46 12.31
N ASN A 258 10.29 -0.64 12.60
CA ASN A 258 9.13 -0.44 11.73
C ASN A 258 8.42 -1.74 11.30
N ASP A 259 8.58 -2.82 12.06
CA ASP A 259 7.95 -4.10 11.77
C ASP A 259 6.48 -4.06 12.20
N VAL A 260 5.61 -4.79 11.48
CA VAL A 260 4.22 -5.01 11.85
C VAL A 260 4.03 -6.49 12.10
N VAL A 261 3.69 -6.87 13.33
CA VAL A 261 3.69 -8.26 13.77
C VAL A 261 2.38 -8.58 14.49
N PHE A 262 1.78 -9.70 14.12
CA PHE A 262 0.68 -10.33 14.84
C PHE A 262 1.20 -11.67 15.40
N GLY A 263 1.06 -11.87 16.72
CA GLY A 263 1.36 -13.13 17.40
C GLY A 263 0.30 -14.16 17.06
N GLY A 264 -0.95 -13.84 17.38
CA GLY A 264 -2.12 -14.59 16.97
C GLY A 264 -2.78 -15.24 18.18
N SER A 265 -2.79 -16.57 18.26
CA SER A 265 -3.33 -17.27 19.44
C SER A 265 -2.25 -18.07 20.14
N GLY A 266 -2.07 -17.92 21.44
CA GLY A 266 -0.95 -18.52 22.18
C GLY A 266 -0.45 -17.53 23.22
N ASN A 267 0.55 -17.93 24.01
CA ASN A 267 1.26 -16.99 24.89
C ASN A 267 2.56 -16.60 24.18
N ASP A 268 2.53 -15.52 23.42
CA ASP A 268 3.62 -15.13 22.54
C ASP A 268 4.63 -14.22 23.24
N GLU A 269 5.89 -14.30 22.83
CA GLU A 269 6.98 -13.48 23.34
C GLU A 269 7.56 -12.57 22.25
N PHE A 270 7.45 -11.26 22.45
CA PHE A 270 7.98 -10.24 21.54
C PHE A 270 9.23 -9.59 22.14
N PHE A 271 10.34 -9.62 21.41
CA PHE A 271 11.60 -9.00 21.79
C PHE A 271 11.94 -7.84 20.85
N ALA A 272 11.72 -6.61 21.31
CA ALA A 272 12.03 -5.35 20.61
C ALA A 272 13.14 -4.53 21.28
N GLN A 273 13.67 -4.97 22.42
CA GLN A 273 14.63 -4.24 23.25
C GLN A 273 15.96 -3.88 22.55
N GLU A 274 16.41 -4.71 21.60
CA GLU A 274 17.60 -4.46 20.77
C GLU A 274 17.26 -3.71 19.46
N GLY A 275 15.98 -3.44 19.25
CA GLY A 275 15.40 -2.74 18.10
C GLY A 275 15.69 -1.24 18.05
N LYS A 276 15.44 -0.64 16.89
CA LYS A 276 15.48 0.83 16.70
C LYS A 276 14.11 1.49 16.82
N GLY A 277 13.07 0.73 17.13
CA GLY A 277 11.74 1.24 17.39
C GLY A 277 10.83 1.32 16.17
N GLY A 278 9.65 1.93 16.37
CA GLY A 278 8.64 2.10 15.33
C GLY A 278 7.84 0.85 15.02
N ASN A 279 8.05 -0.24 15.78
CA ASN A 279 7.33 -1.50 15.57
C ASN A 279 5.86 -1.37 16.00
N ARG A 280 5.00 -2.18 15.39
CA ARG A 280 3.59 -2.34 15.75
C ARG A 280 3.34 -3.82 15.99
N MET A 281 3.16 -4.18 17.24
CA MET A 281 3.01 -5.56 17.68
C MET A 281 1.63 -5.74 18.30
N SER A 282 0.97 -6.84 17.95
CA SER A 282 -0.29 -7.29 18.55
C SER A 282 -0.08 -8.71 19.03
N GLY A 283 -0.33 -8.98 20.31
CA GLY A 283 -0.22 -10.31 20.91
C GLY A 283 -1.36 -11.19 20.41
N GLY A 284 -2.60 -10.76 20.65
CA GLY A 284 -3.78 -11.44 20.14
C GLY A 284 -4.52 -12.12 21.28
N ALA A 285 -4.62 -13.45 21.27
CA ALA A 285 -5.31 -14.20 22.32
C ALA A 285 -4.34 -15.08 23.11
N GLY A 286 -4.31 -14.93 24.43
CA GLY A 286 -3.41 -15.62 25.36
C GLY A 286 -2.66 -14.61 26.22
N ASN A 287 -1.73 -15.06 27.07
CA ASN A 287 -1.02 -14.17 27.98
C ASN A 287 0.35 -13.85 27.37
N ASP A 288 0.45 -12.71 26.72
CA ASP A 288 1.60 -12.34 25.90
C ASP A 288 2.64 -11.53 26.69
N PHE A 289 3.89 -11.60 26.24
CA PHE A 289 5.03 -10.94 26.85
C PHE A 289 5.71 -10.01 25.85
N PHE A 290 5.83 -8.73 26.19
CA PHE A 290 6.48 -7.72 25.36
C PHE A 290 7.71 -7.15 26.04
N TYR A 291 8.89 -7.39 25.49
CA TYR A 291 10.15 -6.80 25.94
C TYR A 291 10.53 -5.65 25.01
N LEU A 292 10.20 -4.43 25.43
CA LEU A 292 10.17 -3.24 24.59
C LEU A 292 11.41 -2.36 24.71
N GLY A 293 11.82 -1.82 23.57
CA GLY A 293 12.83 -0.79 23.44
C GLY A 293 12.23 0.61 23.54
N ALA A 294 12.38 1.38 22.46
CA ALA A 294 11.89 2.76 22.38
C ALA A 294 11.02 2.97 21.14
N GLY A 295 9.95 3.76 21.27
CA GLY A 295 9.14 4.22 20.14
C GLY A 295 8.28 3.14 19.49
N ASP A 296 7.97 2.05 20.19
CA ASP A 296 7.14 0.95 19.71
C ASP A 296 5.66 1.13 20.08
N ARG A 297 4.77 0.41 19.38
CA ARG A 297 3.37 0.23 19.74
C ARG A 297 3.13 -1.24 20.04
N ALA A 298 2.63 -1.54 21.23
CA ALA A 298 2.34 -2.90 21.66
C ALA A 298 0.91 -2.98 22.18
N LEU A 299 0.14 -3.92 21.65
CA LEU A 299 -1.23 -4.24 22.04
C LEU A 299 -1.23 -5.68 22.52
N GLY A 300 -1.65 -5.91 23.76
CA GLY A 300 -1.73 -7.23 24.37
C GLY A 300 -2.83 -8.05 23.69
N GLY A 301 -4.09 -7.76 24.04
CA GLY A 301 -5.25 -8.35 23.39
C GLY A 301 -6.16 -9.00 24.42
N ASP A 302 -6.54 -10.26 24.20
CA ASP A 302 -7.30 -11.06 25.16
C ASP A 302 -6.34 -11.87 26.03
N GLY A 303 -6.29 -11.65 27.34
CA GLY A 303 -5.44 -12.41 28.26
C GLY A 303 -4.77 -11.50 29.30
N ASN A 304 -3.88 -12.04 30.12
CA ASN A 304 -3.17 -11.26 31.14
C ASN A 304 -1.76 -10.95 30.63
N ASP A 305 -1.62 -9.83 29.95
CA ASP A 305 -0.42 -9.49 29.20
C ASP A 305 0.59 -8.74 30.06
N GLN A 306 1.88 -8.92 29.73
CA GLN A 306 2.97 -8.29 30.46
C GLN A 306 3.90 -7.50 29.53
N PHE A 307 4.04 -6.21 29.83
CA PHE A 307 4.90 -5.29 29.09
C PHE A 307 6.10 -4.94 29.96
N PHE A 308 7.31 -5.15 29.43
CA PHE A 308 8.58 -4.85 30.08
C PHE A 308 9.30 -3.78 29.27
N VAL A 309 9.34 -2.56 29.79
CA VAL A 309 10.05 -1.47 29.13
C VAL A 309 11.48 -1.37 29.66
N SER A 310 12.42 -1.26 28.72
CA SER A 310 13.85 -1.07 28.98
C SER A 310 14.23 0.43 29.12
N SER A 311 15.49 0.80 28.93
CA SER A 311 16.00 2.19 29.07
C SER A 311 15.43 3.20 28.06
N GLY A 312 14.69 2.71 27.06
CA GLY A 312 14.04 3.49 26.02
C GLY A 312 12.91 4.40 26.52
N GLY A 313 11.72 4.27 25.93
CA GLY A 313 10.59 5.17 26.20
C GLY A 313 9.81 5.51 24.93
N ASN A 314 8.83 6.41 25.04
CA ASN A 314 7.92 6.77 23.94
C ASN A 314 7.13 5.60 23.34
N ASN A 315 6.96 4.51 24.10
CA ASN A 315 6.12 3.41 23.66
C ASN A 315 4.63 3.75 23.86
N LEU A 316 3.77 3.22 23.01
CA LEU A 316 2.32 3.26 23.15
C LEU A 316 1.81 1.85 23.49
N LEU A 317 1.23 1.70 24.67
CA LEU A 317 0.88 0.40 25.25
C LEU A 317 -0.63 0.31 25.48
N SER A 318 -1.22 -0.81 25.10
CA SER A 318 -2.60 -1.19 25.39
C SER A 318 -2.59 -2.61 25.94
N GLY A 319 -3.18 -2.82 27.11
CA GLY A 319 -3.31 -4.15 27.70
C GLY A 319 -4.40 -4.95 27.01
N GLY A 320 -5.56 -4.34 26.80
CA GLY A 320 -6.73 -5.00 26.25
C GLY A 320 -7.63 -5.57 27.34
N ALA A 321 -8.01 -6.83 27.20
CA ALA A 321 -8.94 -7.53 28.08
C ALA A 321 -8.19 -8.53 28.96
N GLY A 322 -8.22 -8.32 30.28
CA GLY A 322 -7.62 -9.23 31.25
C GLY A 322 -6.99 -8.41 32.37
N SER A 323 -6.09 -9.01 33.14
CA SER A 323 -5.36 -8.34 34.22
C SER A 323 -3.91 -8.10 33.82
N ASP A 324 -3.66 -6.95 33.21
CA ASP A 324 -2.39 -6.68 32.54
C ASP A 324 -1.38 -6.02 33.49
N ILE A 325 -0.09 -6.21 33.21
CA ILE A 325 1.00 -5.59 33.97
C ILE A 325 1.92 -4.79 33.05
N PHE A 326 1.97 -3.49 33.27
CA PHE A 326 2.88 -2.58 32.59
C PHE A 326 4.11 -2.31 33.47
N ASN A 327 5.17 -3.09 33.29
CA ASN A 327 6.46 -2.91 33.97
C ASN A 327 7.23 -1.75 33.31
N ILE A 328 6.99 -0.54 33.78
CA ILE A 328 7.54 0.71 33.21
C ILE A 328 8.95 1.06 33.73
N ILE A 329 9.41 0.39 34.80
CA ILE A 329 10.79 0.40 35.27
C ILE A 329 11.18 -1.03 35.56
N THR A 330 12.24 -1.49 34.90
CA THR A 330 12.76 -2.86 35.05
C THR A 330 14.20 -2.81 35.56
N ALA A 331 14.50 -3.52 36.66
CA ALA A 331 15.82 -3.56 37.29
C ALA A 331 16.45 -2.19 37.59
N GLY A 332 15.64 -1.20 37.99
CA GLY A 332 16.06 0.16 38.33
C GLY A 332 16.32 1.07 37.13
N THR A 333 16.09 0.58 35.90
CA THR A 333 16.31 1.35 34.67
C THR A 333 15.18 2.35 34.46
N ILE A 334 15.51 3.64 34.53
CA ILE A 334 14.56 4.73 34.26
C ILE A 334 14.51 4.99 32.75
N PRO A 335 13.33 4.96 32.11
CA PRO A 335 13.22 5.27 30.69
C PRO A 335 13.55 6.73 30.41
N SER A 336 14.26 6.98 29.31
CA SER A 336 14.64 8.32 28.84
C SER A 336 13.45 9.20 28.42
N ALA A 337 12.30 8.57 28.11
CA ALA A 337 11.06 9.25 27.79
C ALA A 337 9.85 8.48 28.33
N ALA A 338 8.75 9.19 28.59
CA ALA A 338 7.56 8.55 29.14
C ALA A 338 6.93 7.56 28.14
N ASN A 339 6.46 6.43 28.66
CA ASN A 339 5.58 5.53 27.92
C ASN A 339 4.13 5.98 28.08
N THR A 340 3.28 5.72 27.10
CA THR A 340 1.86 6.07 27.14
C THR A 340 1.04 4.79 27.21
N ILE A 341 0.25 4.65 28.28
CA ILE A 341 -0.70 3.54 28.44
C ILE A 341 -2.10 4.10 28.18
N ILE A 342 -2.84 3.49 27.26
CA ILE A 342 -4.06 4.10 26.71
C ILE A 342 -5.37 3.59 27.32
N ASP A 343 -5.36 2.44 27.96
CA ASP A 343 -6.57 1.71 28.39
C ASP A 343 -6.53 1.21 29.84
N PHE A 344 -5.55 1.66 30.64
CA PHE A 344 -5.35 1.21 32.02
C PHE A 344 -6.64 1.17 32.86
N GLN A 345 -6.99 0.00 33.38
CA GLN A 345 -8.18 -0.23 34.19
C GLN A 345 -7.83 -0.34 35.68
N ILE A 346 -8.24 0.66 36.46
CA ILE A 346 -8.04 0.64 37.92
C ILE A 346 -8.77 -0.54 38.54
N GLY A 347 -8.04 -1.35 39.32
CA GLY A 347 -8.57 -2.51 40.03
C GLY A 347 -8.43 -3.82 39.25
N THR A 348 -8.02 -3.74 37.99
CA THR A 348 -7.73 -4.89 37.13
C THR A 348 -6.24 -4.90 36.78
N ASP A 349 -5.76 -3.81 36.17
CA ASP A 349 -4.38 -3.70 35.67
C ASP A 349 -3.43 -3.16 36.72
N LYS A 350 -2.13 -3.40 36.51
CA LYS A 350 -1.06 -2.95 37.41
C LYS A 350 0.08 -2.26 36.67
N ILE A 351 0.69 -1.31 37.35
CA ILE A 351 1.97 -0.71 36.97
C ILE A 351 3.08 -1.38 37.78
N GLY A 352 4.00 -2.04 37.08
CA GLY A 352 5.19 -2.66 37.68
C GLY A 352 6.36 -1.69 37.76
N ILE A 353 7.00 -1.62 38.93
CA ILE A 353 8.18 -0.81 39.19
C ILE A 353 9.22 -1.68 39.91
N SER A 354 10.33 -1.99 39.25
CA SER A 354 11.40 -2.79 39.86
C SER A 354 12.68 -2.00 40.05
N GLY A 355 13.36 -2.19 41.19
CA GLY A 355 14.68 -1.63 41.49
C GLY A 355 14.70 -0.19 42.00
N ILE A 356 13.54 0.45 42.19
CA ILE A 356 13.43 1.74 42.90
C ILE A 356 12.25 1.74 43.89
N SER A 357 12.34 2.58 44.92
CA SER A 357 11.25 2.72 45.90
C SER A 357 10.15 3.67 45.43
N ALA A 358 8.93 3.46 45.91
CA ALA A 358 7.80 4.37 45.69
C ALA A 358 8.10 5.84 46.06
N SER A 359 8.94 6.07 47.08
CA SER A 359 9.35 7.42 47.50
C SER A 359 10.20 8.17 46.48
N ALA A 360 10.77 7.48 45.50
CA ALA A 360 11.50 8.09 44.39
C ALA A 360 10.59 8.54 43.24
N LEU A 361 9.28 8.28 43.35
CA LEU A 361 8.28 8.59 42.33
C LEU A 361 7.25 9.59 42.81
N SER A 362 6.63 10.26 41.83
CA SER A 362 5.56 11.24 42.02
C SER A 362 4.41 10.94 41.07
N LEU A 363 3.20 11.30 41.50
CA LEU A 363 1.99 11.29 40.69
C LEU A 363 1.53 12.73 40.49
N SER A 364 1.25 13.11 39.25
CA SER A 364 0.73 14.42 38.91
C SER A 364 -0.36 14.34 37.84
N GLN A 365 -1.24 15.33 37.79
CA GLN A 365 -2.29 15.44 36.77
C GLN A 365 -1.81 16.37 35.65
N VAL A 366 -1.93 15.93 34.40
CA VAL A 366 -1.67 16.76 33.21
C VAL A 366 -2.84 16.62 32.24
N GLY A 367 -3.67 17.66 32.16
CA GLY A 367 -4.92 17.61 31.41
C GLY A 367 -5.81 16.48 31.92
N ALA A 368 -6.23 15.57 31.03
CA ALA A 368 -7.05 14.41 31.38
C ALA A 368 -6.24 13.19 31.87
N ASN A 369 -4.91 13.28 31.92
CA ASN A 369 -4.03 12.12 32.13
C ASN A 369 -3.30 12.18 33.47
N ALA A 370 -3.04 11.00 34.05
CA ALA A 370 -2.15 10.86 35.19
C ALA A 370 -0.72 10.63 34.69
N VAL A 371 0.26 11.32 35.28
CA VAL A 371 1.68 11.20 34.93
C VAL A 371 2.45 10.69 36.13
N ILE A 372 3.21 9.62 35.92
CA ILE A 372 4.20 9.08 36.85
C ILE A 372 5.56 9.64 36.44
N ALA A 373 6.26 10.26 37.40
CA ALA A 373 7.57 10.85 37.17
C ALA A 373 8.52 10.60 38.34
N THR A 374 9.83 10.62 38.09
CA THR A 374 10.84 10.60 39.15
C THR A 374 10.79 11.89 39.96
N VAL A 375 10.94 11.80 41.28
CA VAL A 375 11.03 12.98 42.16
C VAL A 375 12.31 13.76 41.85
N VAL A 376 13.41 13.06 41.65
CA VAL A 376 14.69 13.66 41.26
C VAL A 376 14.69 13.86 39.75
N GLY A 377 14.88 15.10 39.31
CA GLY A 377 14.95 15.46 37.88
C GLY A 377 13.60 15.62 37.18
N GLY A 378 12.50 15.16 37.77
CA GLY A 378 11.16 15.32 37.18
C GLY A 378 10.96 14.53 35.88
N GLN A 379 11.72 13.45 35.67
CA GLN A 379 11.64 12.65 34.44
C GLN A 379 10.30 11.91 34.42
N ALA A 380 9.44 12.24 33.45
CA ALA A 380 8.22 11.48 33.22
C ALA A 380 8.59 10.09 32.68
N ILE A 381 8.01 9.05 33.29
CA ILE A 381 8.27 7.64 32.95
C ILE A 381 7.03 6.95 32.37
N ALA A 382 5.84 7.38 32.76
CA ALA A 382 4.59 6.90 32.20
C ALA A 382 3.48 7.95 32.25
N THR A 383 2.61 7.90 31.25
CA THR A 383 1.37 8.66 31.15
C THR A 383 0.21 7.66 31.03
N LEU A 384 -0.75 7.72 31.94
CA LEU A 384 -1.97 6.93 31.89
C LEU A 384 -3.11 7.80 31.33
N THR A 385 -3.60 7.43 30.15
CA THR A 385 -4.56 8.24 29.41
C THR A 385 -5.93 8.22 30.08
N GLY A 386 -6.54 9.39 30.28
CA GLY A 386 -7.89 9.48 30.86
C GLY A 386 -8.00 9.13 32.35
N ILE A 387 -6.89 8.85 33.03
CA ILE A 387 -6.87 8.50 34.45
C ILE A 387 -6.69 9.74 35.32
N GLN A 388 -7.44 9.81 36.42
CA GLN A 388 -7.25 10.82 37.45
C GLN A 388 -6.11 10.43 38.37
N ALA A 389 -5.10 11.28 38.52
CA ALA A 389 -3.95 11.01 39.38
C ALA A 389 -4.36 10.76 40.85
N SER A 390 -5.44 11.41 41.31
CA SER A 390 -5.97 11.23 42.67
C SER A 390 -6.62 9.87 42.92
N SER A 391 -6.93 9.09 41.89
CA SER A 391 -7.43 7.71 42.05
C SER A 391 -6.31 6.68 42.15
N LEU A 392 -5.04 7.11 42.04
CA LEU A 392 -3.86 6.24 42.12
C LEU A 392 -3.12 6.42 43.44
N SER A 393 -2.54 5.34 43.95
CA SER A 393 -1.66 5.38 45.12
C SER A 393 -0.58 4.32 45.01
N PHE A 394 0.68 4.72 45.14
CA PHE A 394 1.80 3.77 45.18
C PHE A 394 1.73 2.77 46.35
N ALA A 395 0.92 3.04 47.38
CA ALA A 395 0.69 2.10 48.47
C ALA A 395 -0.36 1.02 48.13
N ASN A 396 -1.12 1.19 47.04
CA ASN A 396 -2.15 0.26 46.62
C ASN A 396 -1.57 -0.86 45.75
N THR A 397 -1.44 -2.06 46.32
CA THR A 397 -0.88 -3.25 45.65
C THR A 397 -1.77 -3.83 44.55
N ALA A 398 -3.02 -3.37 44.45
CA ALA A 398 -3.90 -3.68 43.31
C ALA A 398 -3.63 -2.78 42.10
N GLN A 399 -2.89 -1.68 42.25
CA GLN A 399 -2.56 -0.74 41.18
C GLN A 399 -1.06 -0.74 40.84
N PHE A 400 -0.21 -0.98 41.83
CA PHE A 400 1.24 -0.95 41.68
C PHE A 400 1.88 -2.21 42.24
N THR A 401 2.88 -2.72 41.54
CA THR A 401 3.80 -3.73 42.07
C THR A 401 5.18 -3.10 42.20
N PHE A 402 5.83 -3.35 43.34
CA PHE A 402 7.21 -2.93 43.58
C PHE A 402 8.05 -4.18 43.84
N ALA A 403 9.18 -4.32 43.15
CA ALA A 403 10.08 -5.48 43.24
C ALA A 403 11.55 -5.11 43.39
#